data_AF-A0A5N6ZQ03-F1
#
_entry.id   AF-A0A5N6ZQ03-F1
#
_cell.length_a   1.000
_cell.length_b   1.000
_cell.length_c   1.000
_cell.angle_alpha   90.00
_cell.angle_beta   90.00
_cell.angle_gamma   90.00
#
_symmetry.space_group_name_H-M   'P 1'
#
loop_
_entity.id
_entity.type
_entity.pdbx_description
1 polymer ?
#
loop_
_entity_poly.entity_id
_entity_poly.type
_entity_poly.pdbx_seq_one_letter_code
_entity_poly.pdbx_strand_id
1 'polypeptide(L)'
;MRFVRLLLYTAWLTASHVQAAAVFAHFIVGNVPTWGLPDWKHDIRLATKAHIDAFALNMAYGWYANEDTLALAFQAAEQENFQLFFLLISLIKRYSSSSAYFQHKGGPFVSTFEGPGNAGDWNNIKAQRGCFFVPDWSSLGAIPAADATDGVVDGLFNWASWPWGNKNMTTFIDASYLQTLNETGKPYMMPVSPWFYTNMPGYDKNWLWRDDDTWYQRWQQIWYLQPEFVQIISW
;
A
#
# COMPACT_ATOMS: atom_id res chain seq x y z
N MET A 1 -26.18 -37.73 21.01
CA MET A 1 -26.68 -36.50 20.32
C MET A 1 -26.16 -35.18 20.88
N ARG A 2 -25.70 -35.07 22.15
CA ARG A 2 -25.12 -33.82 22.70
C ARG A 2 -23.66 -33.54 22.27
N PHE A 3 -22.86 -34.58 22.04
CA PHE A 3 -21.46 -34.43 21.60
C PHE A 3 -21.30 -33.94 20.15
N VAL A 4 -22.21 -34.34 19.24
CA VAL A 4 -22.19 -33.90 17.83
C VAL A 4 -22.52 -32.41 17.69
N ARG A 5 -23.36 -31.86 18.60
CA ARG A 5 -23.68 -30.42 18.60
C ARG A 5 -22.50 -29.57 19.08
N LEU A 6 -21.65 -30.06 19.98
CA LEU A 6 -20.51 -29.30 20.50
C LEU A 6 -19.39 -29.14 19.44
N LEU A 7 -19.15 -30.17 18.62
CA LEU A 7 -18.17 -30.14 17.52
C LEU A 7 -18.54 -29.17 16.39
N LEU A 8 -19.85 -28.98 16.15
CA LEU A 8 -20.34 -28.04 15.13
C LEU A 8 -20.15 -26.56 15.54
N TYR A 9 -20.20 -26.24 16.84
CA TYR A 9 -19.95 -24.88 17.32
C TYR A 9 -18.46 -24.50 17.33
N THR A 10 -17.56 -25.45 17.60
CA THR A 10 -16.11 -25.20 17.53
C THR A 10 -15.61 -25.03 16.09
N ALA A 11 -16.22 -25.71 15.11
CA ALA A 11 -15.88 -25.55 13.70
C ALA A 11 -16.35 -24.20 13.10
N TRP A 12 -17.40 -23.60 13.66
CA TRP A 12 -17.89 -22.28 13.25
C TRP A 12 -17.04 -21.12 13.80
N LEU A 13 -16.44 -21.28 14.98
CA LEU A 13 -15.56 -20.26 15.57
C LEU A 13 -14.18 -20.18 14.89
N THR A 14 -13.74 -21.25 14.21
CA THR A 14 -12.50 -21.25 13.43
C THR A 14 -12.66 -20.74 12.00
N ALA A 15 -13.89 -20.46 11.55
CA ALA A 15 -14.18 -19.94 10.21
C ALA A 15 -14.36 -18.42 10.16
N SER A 16 -14.31 -17.75 11.31
CA SER A 16 -14.26 -16.29 11.38
C SER A 16 -12.79 -15.84 11.35
N HIS A 17 -12.14 -15.97 10.19
CA HIS A 17 -10.98 -15.12 9.94
C HIS A 17 -11.50 -13.68 9.91
N VAL A 18 -11.37 -12.96 11.03
CA VAL A 18 -11.38 -11.50 10.99
C VAL A 18 -10.17 -11.15 10.14
N GLN A 19 -10.40 -10.86 8.87
CA GLN A 19 -9.35 -10.37 7.99
C GLN A 19 -9.07 -8.93 8.43
N ALA A 20 -8.11 -8.77 9.34
CA ALA A 20 -7.61 -7.45 9.68
C ALA A 20 -7.03 -6.83 8.40
N ALA A 21 -7.41 -5.58 8.11
CA ALA A 21 -6.81 -4.84 7.02
C ALA A 21 -5.31 -4.72 7.27
N ALA A 22 -4.48 -5.00 6.26
CA ALA A 22 -3.06 -4.71 6.39
C ALA A 22 -2.86 -3.20 6.20
N VAL A 23 -2.14 -2.57 7.13
CA VAL A 23 -1.88 -1.14 7.15
C VAL A 23 -0.43 -0.89 6.74
N PHE A 24 -0.26 -0.16 5.65
CA PHE A 24 1.04 0.22 5.12
C PHE A 24 1.31 1.70 5.34
N ALA A 25 2.57 2.10 5.43
CA ALA A 25 2.94 3.50 5.32
C ALA A 25 3.83 3.74 4.09
N HIS A 26 3.45 4.72 3.28
CA HIS A 26 4.24 5.19 2.16
C HIS A 26 5.55 5.77 2.67
N PHE A 27 6.69 5.30 2.19
CA PHE A 27 8.00 5.73 2.66
C PHE A 27 8.86 6.19 1.49
N ILE A 28 9.30 7.46 1.50
CA ILE A 28 10.11 8.04 0.43
C ILE A 28 11.58 7.82 0.74
N VAL A 29 12.16 6.77 0.18
CA VAL A 29 13.54 6.34 0.44
C VAL A 29 14.57 7.40 0.04
N GLY A 30 14.26 8.20 -0.99
CA GLY A 30 15.12 9.30 -1.44
C GLY A 30 15.37 10.39 -0.38
N ASN A 31 14.53 10.47 0.66
CA ASN A 31 14.66 11.47 1.73
C ASN A 31 15.65 11.08 2.82
N VAL A 32 16.12 9.82 2.83
CA VAL A 32 16.96 9.27 3.90
C VAL A 32 18.29 8.68 3.39
N PRO A 33 19.03 9.36 2.50
CA PRO A 33 20.25 8.79 1.90
C PRO A 33 21.38 8.60 2.92
N THR A 34 21.33 9.28 4.07
CA THR A 34 22.36 9.24 5.12
C THR A 34 21.97 8.41 6.33
N TRP A 35 20.77 7.80 6.35
CA TRP A 35 20.35 6.95 7.46
C TRP A 35 21.22 5.71 7.56
N GLY A 36 21.67 5.42 8.78
CA GLY A 36 22.31 4.17 9.13
C GLY A 36 21.30 3.10 9.57
N LEU A 37 21.82 1.91 9.88
CA LEU A 37 21.02 0.83 10.45
C LEU A 37 20.25 1.24 11.73
N PRO A 38 20.81 2.02 12.67
CA PRO A 38 20.08 2.45 13.87
C PRO A 38 18.86 3.33 13.57
N ASP A 39 18.95 4.20 12.56
CA ASP A 39 17.86 5.09 12.16
C ASP A 39 16.70 4.27 11.57
N TRP A 40 17.00 3.36 10.64
CA TRP A 40 15.99 2.43 10.09
C TRP A 40 15.30 1.60 11.17
N LYS A 41 16.06 1.07 12.13
CA LYS A 41 15.48 0.33 13.27
C LYS A 41 14.62 1.21 14.15
N HIS A 42 15.01 2.46 14.37
CA HIS A 42 14.25 3.40 15.19
C HIS A 42 12.86 3.62 14.58
N ASP A 43 12.81 3.97 13.30
CA ASP A 43 11.56 4.25 12.59
C ASP A 43 10.70 3.00 12.40
N ILE A 44 11.28 1.83 12.12
CA ILE A 44 10.56 0.56 12.07
C ILE A 44 9.88 0.25 13.42
N ARG A 45 10.56 0.50 14.54
CA ARG A 45 9.97 0.31 15.87
C ARG A 45 8.85 1.30 16.15
N LEU A 46 8.96 2.54 15.67
CA LEU A 46 7.87 3.52 15.78
C LEU A 46 6.66 3.09 14.94
N ALA A 47 6.88 2.64 13.71
CA ALA A 47 5.84 2.12 12.84
C ALA A 47 5.14 0.89 13.44
N THR A 48 5.91 -0.05 13.99
CA THR A 48 5.38 -1.22 14.71
C THR A 48 4.52 -0.81 15.91
N LYS A 49 4.96 0.18 16.70
CA LYS A 49 4.17 0.74 17.82
C LYS A 49 2.90 1.44 17.36
N ALA A 50 2.89 1.98 16.14
CA ALA A 50 1.72 2.59 15.51
C ALA A 50 0.83 1.56 14.79
N HIS A 51 1.11 0.25 14.92
CA HIS A 51 0.38 -0.83 14.26
C HIS A 51 0.41 -0.77 12.72
N ILE A 52 1.52 -0.31 12.15
CA ILE A 52 1.80 -0.41 10.73
C ILE A 52 2.43 -1.79 10.47
N ASP A 53 1.96 -2.49 9.44
CA ASP A 53 2.41 -3.83 9.08
C ASP A 53 3.62 -3.80 8.13
N ALA A 54 3.68 -2.81 7.23
CA ALA A 54 4.78 -2.69 6.29
C ALA A 54 5.05 -1.25 5.83
N PHE A 55 6.28 -0.99 5.35
CA PHE A 55 6.56 0.20 4.56
C PHE A 55 6.44 -0.08 3.05
N ALA A 56 5.71 0.79 2.36
CA ALA A 56 5.60 0.86 0.92
C ALA A 56 6.69 1.79 0.37
N LEU A 57 7.82 1.21 -0.03
CA LEU A 57 9.04 1.94 -0.38
C LEU A 57 8.93 2.60 -1.76
N ASN A 58 8.90 3.92 -1.78
CA ASN A 58 8.96 4.78 -2.97
C ASN A 58 10.38 5.32 -3.18
N MET A 59 10.84 5.33 -4.44
CA MET A 59 12.15 5.86 -4.82
C MET A 59 12.20 6.24 -6.29
N ALA A 60 13.07 7.20 -6.61
CA ALA A 60 13.40 7.50 -7.99
C ALA A 60 14.28 6.39 -8.58
N TYR A 61 14.01 6.03 -9.84
CA TYR A 61 14.86 5.11 -10.60
C TYR A 61 16.27 5.68 -10.72
N GLY A 62 17.29 4.84 -10.44
CA GLY A 62 18.69 5.22 -10.58
C GLY A 62 19.22 6.23 -9.54
N TRP A 63 18.48 6.50 -8.46
CA TRP A 63 18.98 7.36 -7.39
C TRP A 63 20.22 6.76 -6.71
N TYR A 64 21.25 7.59 -6.50
CA TYR A 64 22.59 7.14 -6.13
C TYR A 64 22.64 6.31 -4.83
N ALA A 65 21.76 6.62 -3.88
CA ALA A 65 21.75 5.99 -2.55
C ALA A 65 20.88 4.74 -2.47
N ASN A 66 20.12 4.40 -3.52
CA ASN A 66 19.10 3.34 -3.46
C ASN A 66 19.68 1.99 -3.02
N GLU A 67 20.84 1.59 -3.52
CA GLU A 67 21.39 0.27 -3.18
C GLU A 67 21.75 0.15 -1.70
N ASP A 68 22.51 1.12 -1.18
CA ASP A 68 23.01 1.11 0.19
C ASP A 68 21.86 1.28 1.20
N THR A 69 20.95 2.23 0.95
CA THR A 69 19.84 2.49 1.86
C THR A 69 18.85 1.33 1.92
N LEU A 70 18.60 0.65 0.80
CA LEU A 70 17.70 -0.52 0.78
C LEU A 70 18.32 -1.73 1.47
N ALA A 71 19.63 -1.94 1.32
CA ALA A 71 20.31 -3.00 2.04
C ALA A 71 20.16 -2.80 3.56
N LEU A 72 20.32 -1.57 4.04
CA LEU A 72 20.12 -1.22 5.45
C LEU A 72 18.65 -1.35 5.88
N ALA A 73 17.70 -0.92 5.05
CA ALA A 73 16.27 -1.03 5.31
C ALA A 73 15.83 -2.49 5.51
N PHE A 74 16.19 -3.37 4.56
CA PHE A 74 15.87 -4.80 4.66
C PHE A 74 16.59 -5.47 5.82
N GLN A 75 17.86 -5.14 6.06
CA GLN A 75 18.58 -5.65 7.23
C GLN A 75 17.90 -5.24 8.56
N ALA A 76 17.44 -3.99 8.67
CA ALA A 76 16.72 -3.52 9.85
C ALA A 76 15.37 -4.24 9.99
N ALA A 77 14.61 -4.35 8.90
CA ALA A 77 13.30 -4.99 8.91
C ALA A 77 13.36 -6.48 9.26
N GLU A 78 14.37 -7.21 8.77
CA GLU A 78 14.61 -8.60 9.17
C GLU A 78 14.92 -8.73 10.67
N GLN A 79 15.73 -7.82 11.21
CA GLN A 79 16.12 -7.83 12.63
C GLN A 79 15.00 -7.40 13.58
N GLU A 80 14.04 -6.61 13.10
CA GLU A 80 12.90 -6.12 13.88
C GLU A 80 11.59 -6.85 13.54
N ASN A 81 11.65 -7.88 12.68
CA ASN A 81 10.48 -8.65 12.19
C ASN A 81 9.38 -7.77 11.58
N PHE A 82 9.78 -6.79 10.78
CA PHE A 82 8.92 -5.85 10.07
C PHE A 82 8.92 -6.14 8.57
N GLN A 83 7.88 -5.70 7.85
CA GLN A 83 7.75 -5.98 6.43
C GLN A 83 7.96 -4.74 5.56
N LEU A 84 8.43 -4.94 4.34
CA LEU A 84 8.70 -3.92 3.33
C LEU A 84 8.19 -4.42 1.98
N PHE A 85 7.75 -3.52 1.10
CA PHE A 85 7.54 -3.85 -0.31
C PHE A 85 7.81 -2.64 -1.19
N PHE A 86 7.97 -2.87 -2.49
CA PHE A 86 8.32 -1.81 -3.43
C PHE A 86 7.15 -1.24 -4.20
N LEU A 87 7.29 0.05 -4.51
CA LEU A 87 6.54 0.72 -5.57
C LEU A 87 7.29 0.71 -6.93
N LEU A 88 8.45 0.03 -7.02
CA LEU A 88 9.32 -0.05 -8.20
C LEU A 88 9.78 -1.49 -8.48
N ILE A 89 9.70 -1.90 -9.75
CA ILE A 89 9.74 -3.30 -10.20
C ILE A 89 11.15 -3.91 -10.26
N SER A 90 12.16 -3.08 -10.54
CA SER A 90 13.53 -3.54 -10.84
C SER A 90 14.20 -4.27 -9.67
N LEU A 91 13.74 -4.01 -8.44
CA LEU A 91 14.34 -4.51 -7.21
C LEU A 91 13.61 -5.72 -6.59
N ILE A 92 12.42 -6.07 -7.09
CA ILE A 92 11.64 -7.21 -6.58
C ILE A 92 12.46 -8.49 -6.64
N LYS A 93 13.20 -8.75 -7.74
CA LYS A 93 14.02 -9.98 -7.86
C LYS A 93 15.07 -10.10 -6.75
N ARG A 94 15.63 -8.98 -6.29
CA ARG A 94 16.71 -8.97 -5.29
C ARG A 94 16.17 -9.23 -3.89
N TYR A 95 15.00 -8.69 -3.55
CA TYR A 95 14.51 -8.69 -2.17
C TYR A 95 13.26 -9.54 -1.91
N SER A 96 12.53 -10.00 -2.93
CA SER A 96 11.28 -10.78 -2.74
C SER A 96 11.43 -12.09 -1.96
N SER A 97 12.66 -12.59 -1.82
CA SER A 97 12.99 -13.78 -1.01
C SER A 97 13.38 -13.46 0.44
N SER A 98 13.53 -12.18 0.79
CA SER A 98 13.76 -11.76 2.17
C SER A 98 12.55 -12.08 3.04
N SER A 99 12.77 -12.50 4.28
CA SER A 99 11.71 -12.68 5.28
C SER A 99 11.02 -11.37 5.67
N ALA A 100 11.63 -10.23 5.35
CA ALA A 100 11.07 -8.90 5.54
C ALA A 100 10.32 -8.38 4.30
N TYR A 101 10.15 -9.17 3.23
CA TYR A 101 9.36 -8.75 2.08
C TYR A 101 7.90 -9.12 2.27
N PHE A 102 6.99 -8.14 2.24
CA PHE A 102 5.56 -8.36 2.45
C PHE A 102 4.98 -9.29 1.37
N GLN A 103 4.45 -10.43 1.80
CA GLN A 103 3.82 -11.45 0.95
C GLN A 103 2.31 -11.39 1.09
N HIS A 104 1.60 -11.61 -0.02
CA HIS A 104 0.15 -11.73 -0.01
C HIS A 104 -0.29 -12.84 -0.98
N LYS A 105 -1.21 -13.71 -0.55
CA LYS A 105 -1.71 -14.86 -1.34
C LYS A 105 -0.60 -15.70 -2.00
N GLY A 106 0.53 -15.85 -1.31
CA GLY A 106 1.66 -16.68 -1.74
C GLY A 106 2.64 -16.03 -2.72
N GLY A 107 2.51 -14.72 -2.98
CA GLY A 107 3.45 -13.97 -3.83
C GLY A 107 3.88 -12.63 -3.22
N PRO A 108 4.99 -12.04 -3.71
CA PRO A 108 5.44 -10.74 -3.24
C PRO A 108 4.42 -9.67 -3.60
N PHE A 109 4.01 -8.87 -2.63
CA PHE A 109 3.13 -7.74 -2.87
C PHE A 109 3.91 -6.61 -3.57
N VAL A 110 3.30 -5.97 -4.55
CA VAL A 110 3.90 -4.91 -5.34
C VAL A 110 2.84 -3.87 -5.67
N SER A 111 3.24 -2.61 -5.65
CA SER A 111 2.40 -1.50 -6.11
C SER A 111 3.22 -0.56 -7.00
N THR A 112 2.62 0.54 -7.46
CA THR A 112 3.27 1.63 -8.19
C THR A 112 2.63 2.95 -7.78
N PHE A 113 3.32 4.05 -8.03
CA PHE A 113 2.72 5.38 -8.07
C PHE A 113 2.63 5.81 -9.53
N GLU A 114 1.41 5.83 -10.06
CA GLU A 114 1.14 6.05 -11.48
C GLU A 114 1.92 5.09 -12.42
N GLY A 115 2.08 5.48 -13.68
CA GLY A 115 2.69 4.69 -14.75
C GLY A 115 1.75 3.84 -15.61
N PRO A 116 0.46 4.18 -15.82
CA PRO A 116 -0.44 3.36 -16.64
C PRO A 116 0.01 3.24 -18.11
N GLY A 117 0.84 4.17 -18.59
CA GLY A 117 1.44 4.08 -19.93
C GLY A 117 2.33 2.84 -20.13
N ASN A 118 2.81 2.23 -19.05
CA ASN A 118 3.59 0.97 -19.06
C ASN A 118 2.76 -0.23 -18.58
N ALA A 119 1.42 -0.12 -18.52
CA ALA A 119 0.55 -1.21 -18.04
C ALA A 119 0.79 -2.54 -18.79
N GLY A 120 1.07 -2.47 -20.10
CA GLY A 120 1.32 -3.64 -20.96
C GLY A 120 2.49 -4.53 -20.52
N ASP A 121 3.48 -3.99 -19.79
CA ASP A 121 4.63 -4.76 -19.32
C ASP A 121 4.25 -5.74 -18.19
N TRP A 122 3.14 -5.48 -17.49
CA TRP A 122 2.78 -6.22 -16.28
C TRP A 122 2.39 -7.66 -16.52
N ASN A 123 1.89 -8.01 -17.71
CA ASN A 123 1.66 -9.41 -18.08
C ASN A 123 2.95 -10.23 -17.97
N ASN A 124 4.03 -9.71 -18.55
CA ASN A 124 5.34 -10.36 -18.53
C ASN A 124 5.95 -10.33 -17.12
N ILE A 125 5.84 -9.19 -16.43
CA ILE A 125 6.42 -9.03 -15.09
C ILE A 125 5.76 -9.98 -14.10
N LYS A 126 4.42 -10.04 -14.07
CA LYS A 126 3.69 -10.98 -13.21
C LYS A 126 4.01 -12.43 -13.56
N ALA A 127 4.04 -12.79 -14.85
CA ALA A 127 4.41 -14.14 -15.28
C ALA A 127 5.82 -14.56 -14.81
N GLN A 128 6.77 -13.64 -14.78
CA GLN A 128 8.15 -13.91 -14.34
C GLN A 128 8.34 -13.89 -12.83
N ARG A 129 7.54 -13.10 -12.10
CA ARG A 129 7.76 -12.81 -10.67
C ARG A 129 6.74 -13.44 -9.74
N GLY A 130 5.57 -13.84 -10.24
CA GLY A 130 4.48 -14.36 -9.42
C GLY A 130 3.99 -13.36 -8.36
N CYS A 131 4.08 -12.05 -8.64
CA CYS A 131 3.73 -11.01 -7.69
C CYS A 131 2.22 -10.74 -7.63
N PHE A 132 1.78 -10.30 -6.45
CA PHE A 132 0.44 -9.76 -6.22
C PHE A 132 0.47 -8.24 -6.43
N PHE A 133 -0.19 -7.75 -7.48
CA PHE A 133 0.00 -6.41 -8.00
C PHE A 133 -1.21 -5.49 -7.75
N VAL A 134 -0.99 -4.42 -6.99
CA VAL A 134 -2.01 -3.42 -6.60
C VAL A 134 -1.52 -2.01 -6.93
N PRO A 135 -1.56 -1.56 -8.21
CA PRO A 135 -1.06 -0.24 -8.59
C PRO A 135 -1.97 0.90 -8.16
N ASP A 136 -1.36 2.07 -7.98
CA ASP A 136 -2.06 3.35 -8.20
C ASP A 136 -1.99 3.73 -9.68
N TRP A 137 -3.14 3.68 -10.35
CA TRP A 137 -3.34 4.25 -11.68
C TRP A 137 -4.50 5.27 -11.65
N SER A 138 -4.51 6.11 -10.62
CA SER A 138 -5.56 7.11 -10.39
C SER A 138 -5.82 8.00 -11.60
N SER A 139 -4.81 8.31 -12.40
CA SER A 139 -4.93 9.10 -13.63
C SER A 139 -5.88 8.50 -14.68
N LEU A 140 -6.12 7.19 -14.65
CA LEU A 140 -7.11 6.51 -15.50
C LEU A 140 -8.52 6.49 -14.89
N GLY A 141 -8.62 6.51 -13.56
CA GLY A 141 -9.83 6.17 -12.81
C GLY A 141 -10.08 4.67 -12.67
N ALA A 142 -11.04 4.29 -11.83
CA ALA A 142 -11.24 2.91 -11.38
C ALA A 142 -11.49 1.90 -12.52
N ILE A 143 -12.49 2.13 -13.38
CA ILE A 143 -12.89 1.19 -14.44
C ILE A 143 -11.75 0.99 -15.44
N PRO A 144 -11.17 2.04 -16.08
CA PRO A 144 -10.12 1.82 -17.06
C PRO A 144 -8.83 1.26 -16.44
N ALA A 145 -8.53 1.56 -15.17
CA ALA A 145 -7.41 0.94 -14.45
C ALA A 145 -7.64 -0.55 -14.19
N ALA A 146 -8.86 -0.96 -13.85
CA ALA A 146 -9.20 -2.36 -13.58
C ALA A 146 -9.19 -3.21 -14.85
N ASP A 147 -9.60 -2.63 -15.98
CA ASP A 147 -9.65 -3.29 -17.29
C ASP A 147 -8.29 -3.25 -18.02
N ALA A 148 -7.38 -2.38 -17.61
CA ALA A 148 -6.08 -2.21 -18.26
C ALA A 148 -5.34 -3.55 -18.38
N THR A 149 -4.80 -3.80 -19.58
CA THR A 149 -4.00 -4.99 -19.88
C THR A 149 -4.75 -6.28 -19.56
N ASP A 150 -5.99 -6.38 -20.04
CA ASP A 150 -6.87 -7.55 -19.84
C ASP A 150 -7.08 -7.91 -18.36
N GLY A 151 -7.16 -6.89 -17.51
CA GLY A 151 -7.35 -7.06 -16.09
C GLY A 151 -6.15 -7.61 -15.34
N VAL A 152 -4.93 -7.24 -15.76
CA VAL A 152 -3.65 -7.73 -15.20
C VAL A 152 -3.50 -7.48 -13.69
N VAL A 153 -4.16 -6.45 -13.15
CA VAL A 153 -4.05 -6.05 -11.75
C VAL A 153 -4.72 -7.08 -10.83
N ASP A 154 -4.15 -7.33 -9.66
CA ASP A 154 -4.78 -8.17 -8.64
C ASP A 154 -5.67 -7.39 -7.69
N GLY A 155 -5.49 -6.07 -7.62
CA GLY A 155 -6.28 -5.08 -6.88
C GLY A 155 -5.94 -3.68 -7.38
N LEU A 156 -6.56 -2.63 -6.81
CA LEU A 156 -6.17 -1.26 -7.12
C LEU A 156 -6.01 -0.42 -5.86
N PHE A 157 -5.17 0.59 -5.99
CA PHE A 157 -4.96 1.69 -5.07
C PHE A 157 -5.37 2.99 -5.77
N ASN A 158 -5.80 3.99 -5.01
CA ASN A 158 -5.87 5.36 -5.51
C ASN A 158 -5.18 6.34 -4.59
N TRP A 159 -4.73 7.46 -5.15
CA TRP A 159 -3.97 8.49 -4.45
C TRP A 159 -4.84 9.60 -3.85
N ALA A 160 -6.17 9.43 -3.82
CA ALA A 160 -7.11 10.46 -3.40
C ALA A 160 -7.29 10.52 -1.88
N SER A 161 -6.23 10.88 -1.17
CA SER A 161 -6.21 10.93 0.30
C SER A 161 -6.69 12.25 0.92
N TRP A 162 -6.91 13.28 0.09
CA TRP A 162 -7.24 14.64 0.55
C TRP A 162 -8.51 15.16 -0.11
N PRO A 163 -9.28 16.03 0.55
CA PRO A 163 -10.49 16.58 -0.03
C PRO A 163 -10.18 17.57 -1.15
N TRP A 164 -11.12 17.70 -2.09
CA TRP A 164 -10.99 18.65 -3.17
C TRP A 164 -11.37 20.07 -2.73
N GLY A 165 -10.37 20.96 -2.67
CA GLY A 165 -10.55 22.38 -2.42
C GLY A 165 -11.12 22.65 -1.02
N ASN A 166 -12.25 23.33 -0.95
CA ASN A 166 -12.91 23.69 0.30
C ASN A 166 -13.99 22.67 0.76
N LYS A 167 -14.04 21.48 0.16
CA LYS A 167 -15.06 20.45 0.46
C LYS A 167 -14.61 19.50 1.57
N ASN A 168 -15.57 18.85 2.23
CA ASN A 168 -15.27 17.76 3.17
C ASN A 168 -14.76 16.52 2.41
N MET A 169 -13.98 15.69 3.10
CA MET A 169 -13.56 14.41 2.56
C MET A 169 -14.78 13.48 2.40
N THR A 170 -14.83 12.73 1.30
CA THR A 170 -15.95 11.85 0.95
C THR A 170 -15.45 10.48 0.52
N THR A 171 -16.33 9.48 0.54
CA THR A 171 -16.03 8.13 0.07
C THR A 171 -16.38 7.89 -1.40
N PHE A 172 -16.69 8.93 -2.19
CA PHE A 172 -17.14 8.75 -3.58
C PHE A 172 -16.10 8.05 -4.45
N ILE A 173 -14.82 8.40 -4.28
CA ILE A 173 -13.72 7.75 -5.01
C ILE A 173 -13.53 6.33 -4.47
N ASP A 174 -13.48 6.12 -3.15
CA ASP A 174 -13.36 4.78 -2.58
C ASP A 174 -14.48 3.84 -3.06
N ALA A 175 -15.72 4.34 -3.09
CA ALA A 175 -16.89 3.59 -3.53
C ALA A 175 -16.80 3.18 -5.01
N SER A 176 -16.22 4.02 -5.88
CA SER A 176 -16.05 3.66 -7.29
C SER A 176 -15.04 2.52 -7.46
N TYR A 177 -13.92 2.56 -6.73
CA TYR A 177 -12.94 1.47 -6.73
C TYR A 177 -13.51 0.19 -6.14
N LEU A 178 -14.19 0.27 -4.99
CA LEU A 178 -14.85 -0.89 -4.37
C LEU A 178 -15.89 -1.50 -5.30
N GLN A 179 -16.74 -0.69 -5.93
CA GLN A 179 -17.74 -1.18 -6.87
C GLN A 179 -17.09 -1.91 -8.05
N THR A 180 -16.11 -1.29 -8.71
CA THR A 180 -15.40 -1.88 -9.85
C THR A 180 -14.69 -3.19 -9.49
N LEU A 181 -14.01 -3.24 -8.34
CA LEU A 181 -13.22 -4.41 -7.96
C LEU A 181 -14.05 -5.56 -7.40
N ASN A 182 -15.19 -5.26 -6.76
CA ASN A 182 -16.11 -6.29 -6.24
C ASN A 182 -16.68 -7.17 -7.35
N GLU A 183 -16.87 -6.64 -8.56
CA GLU A 183 -17.34 -7.40 -9.73
C GLU A 183 -16.38 -8.55 -10.10
N THR A 184 -15.09 -8.40 -9.77
CA THR A 184 -14.03 -9.38 -10.07
C THR A 184 -13.42 -10.02 -8.82
N GLY A 185 -13.93 -9.69 -7.62
CA GLY A 185 -13.42 -10.21 -6.34
C GLY A 185 -12.00 -9.74 -5.99
N LYS A 186 -11.56 -8.60 -6.54
CA LYS A 186 -10.23 -8.03 -6.30
C LYS A 186 -10.25 -7.08 -5.09
N PRO A 187 -9.18 -6.97 -4.28
CA PRO A 187 -9.13 -6.09 -3.14
C PRO A 187 -8.82 -4.65 -3.54
N TYR A 188 -9.31 -3.73 -2.71
CA TYR A 188 -9.02 -2.30 -2.76
C TYR A 188 -8.04 -1.91 -1.66
N MET A 189 -7.05 -1.09 -2.01
CA MET A 189 -6.17 -0.41 -1.06
C MET A 189 -6.61 1.04 -0.87
N MET A 190 -7.02 1.40 0.33
CA MET A 190 -7.58 2.71 0.63
C MET A 190 -6.51 3.69 1.13
N PRO A 191 -6.38 4.91 0.56
CA PRO A 191 -5.43 5.90 1.04
C PRO A 191 -5.93 6.61 2.31
N VAL A 192 -5.02 7.00 3.19
CA VAL A 192 -5.27 7.94 4.29
C VAL A 192 -4.04 8.80 4.54
N SER A 193 -4.24 10.05 4.94
CA SER A 193 -3.17 11.00 5.16
C SER A 193 -3.60 12.01 6.21
N PRO A 194 -2.71 12.41 7.13
CA PRO A 194 -3.04 13.41 8.13
C PRO A 194 -3.17 14.81 7.53
N TRP A 195 -2.34 15.16 6.55
CA TRP A 195 -2.28 16.48 5.92
C TRP A 195 -1.53 16.45 4.60
N PHE A 196 -1.61 17.53 3.82
CA PHE A 196 -0.76 17.71 2.64
C PHE A 196 -0.48 19.16 2.32
N TYR A 197 0.80 19.44 2.09
CA TYR A 197 1.25 20.63 1.39
C TYR A 197 2.44 20.29 0.50
N THR A 198 2.69 21.17 -0.46
CA THR A 198 3.93 21.20 -1.23
C THR A 198 4.42 22.63 -1.31
N ASN A 199 5.73 22.81 -1.19
CA ASN A 199 6.42 24.05 -1.52
C ASN A 199 7.75 23.68 -2.17
N MET A 200 7.69 23.37 -3.47
CA MET A 200 8.81 22.95 -4.29
C MET A 200 8.93 23.87 -5.50
N PRO A 201 9.65 25.00 -5.37
CA PRO A 201 9.78 25.99 -6.45
C PRO A 201 10.35 25.42 -7.75
N GLY A 202 11.26 24.43 -7.66
CA GLY A 202 11.85 23.77 -8.84
C GLY A 202 10.88 22.91 -9.66
N TYR A 203 9.67 22.67 -9.15
CA TYR A 203 8.64 21.86 -9.81
C TYR A 203 7.35 22.64 -10.06
N ASP A 204 7.35 23.95 -9.82
CA ASP A 204 6.15 24.80 -9.85
C ASP A 204 5.01 24.26 -8.96
N LYS A 205 5.39 23.72 -7.80
CA LYS A 205 4.45 23.12 -6.84
C LYS A 205 4.38 23.91 -5.54
N ASN A 206 3.36 24.74 -5.39
CA ASN A 206 3.12 25.49 -4.16
C ASN A 206 1.61 25.54 -3.81
N TRP A 207 1.13 24.55 -3.06
CA TRP A 207 -0.27 24.47 -2.62
C TRP A 207 -0.42 23.59 -1.38
N LEU A 208 -1.60 23.64 -0.77
CA LEU A 208 -2.02 22.76 0.31
C LEU A 208 -3.43 22.25 0.06
N TRP A 209 -3.77 21.12 0.67
CA TRP A 209 -5.15 20.67 0.78
C TRP A 209 -5.71 21.07 2.13
N ARG A 210 -7.03 21.25 2.23
CA ARG A 210 -7.68 21.48 3.52
C ARG A 210 -7.72 20.15 4.27
N ASP A 211 -7.11 20.09 5.44
CA ASP A 211 -6.86 18.83 6.15
C ASP A 211 -7.30 18.80 7.62
N ASP A 212 -7.94 19.87 8.13
CA ASP A 212 -8.33 20.06 9.53
C ASP A 212 -8.81 18.78 10.25
N ASP A 213 -9.82 18.11 9.68
CA ASP A 213 -10.42 16.89 10.22
C ASP A 213 -10.13 15.64 9.37
N THR A 214 -9.27 15.75 8.35
CA THR A 214 -9.12 14.70 7.31
C THR A 214 -8.63 13.39 7.90
N TRP A 215 -7.66 13.44 8.83
CA TRP A 215 -7.18 12.25 9.53
C TRP A 215 -8.32 11.47 10.20
N TYR A 216 -9.10 12.16 11.03
CA TYR A 216 -10.21 11.55 11.76
C TYR A 216 -11.29 11.03 10.80
N GLN A 217 -11.70 11.85 9.82
CA GLN A 217 -12.73 11.48 8.85
C GLN A 217 -12.32 10.25 8.03
N ARG A 218 -11.07 10.17 7.57
CA ARG A 218 -10.59 9.01 6.80
C ARG A 218 -10.56 7.73 7.63
N TRP A 219 -10.13 7.78 8.89
CA TRP A 219 -10.18 6.58 9.75
C TRP A 219 -11.61 6.12 10.05
N GLN A 220 -12.56 7.04 10.22
CA GLN A 220 -13.98 6.69 10.33
C GLN A 220 -14.49 6.02 9.04
N GLN A 221 -14.08 6.53 7.88
CA GLN A 221 -14.45 5.95 6.57
C GLN A 221 -13.80 4.58 6.34
N ILE A 222 -12.53 4.40 6.69
CA ILE A 222 -11.85 3.10 6.67
C ILE A 222 -12.57 2.10 7.56
N TRP A 223 -12.92 2.51 8.78
CA TRP A 223 -13.69 1.68 9.70
C TRP A 223 -15.04 1.26 9.11
N TYR A 224 -15.72 2.14 8.40
CA TYR A 224 -16.99 1.82 7.76
C TYR A 224 -16.85 0.92 6.53
N LEU A 225 -15.88 1.21 5.66
CA LEU A 225 -15.70 0.51 4.38
C LEU A 225 -14.97 -0.82 4.50
N GLN A 226 -14.17 -1.02 5.56
CA GLN A 226 -13.39 -2.23 5.83
C GLN A 226 -12.58 -2.72 4.60
N PRO A 227 -11.73 -1.87 3.98
CA PRO A 227 -10.90 -2.29 2.85
C PRO A 227 -9.89 -3.37 3.28
N GLU A 228 -9.43 -4.21 2.35
CA GLU A 228 -8.43 -5.25 2.66
C GLU A 228 -7.05 -4.64 2.96
N PHE A 229 -6.73 -3.51 2.34
CA PHE A 229 -5.49 -2.78 2.57
C PHE A 229 -5.75 -1.31 2.83
N VAL A 230 -4.90 -0.71 3.66
CA VAL A 230 -4.84 0.74 3.89
C VAL A 230 -3.43 1.21 3.66
N GLN A 231 -3.23 2.33 2.98
CA GLN A 231 -1.93 2.98 2.87
C GLN A 231 -1.97 4.39 3.44
N ILE A 232 -1.18 4.61 4.49
CA ILE A 232 -0.91 5.93 5.08
C ILE A 232 0.06 6.68 4.17
N ILE A 233 -0.28 7.89 3.77
CA ILE A 233 0.52 8.76 2.89
C ILE A 233 0.89 10.02 3.68
N SER A 234 2.11 10.17 4.18
CA SER A 234 3.21 9.21 4.22
C SER A 234 3.66 9.00 5.66
N TRP A 235 4.59 8.06 5.86
CA TRP A 235 5.54 8.14 6.97
C TRP A 235 6.43 9.37 6.78
#